data_AF-A0A3D4I4Y3-F1
#
_entry.id   AF-A0A3D4I4Y3-F1
#
_cell.length_a   1.000
_cell.length_b   1.000
_cell.length_c   1.000
_cell.angle_alpha   90.00
_cell.angle_beta   90.00
_cell.angle_gamma   90.00
#
_symmetry.space_group_name_H-M   'P 1'
#
loop_
_entity.id
_entity.type
_entity.pdbx_description
1 polymer ?
#
loop_
_entity_poly.entity_id
_entity_poly.type
_entity_poly.pdbx_seq_one_letter_code
_entity_poly.pdbx_strand_id
1 'polypeptide(L)'
;MLGGNVTGLIFTYTFGGGGMIGESNIGALPFGAKYKVIDFTLSNMVNSGIKKVGIITDDNYGQLLEHVGSGEEWNLSHKRQGLFILPPYGSGYNCENSRIKSLHMAGNFLKKLQEEYILLVNCCTV
;
A
#
# COMPACT_ATOMS: atom_id res chain seq x y z
N MET A 1 22.77 6.45 6.80
CA MET A 1 21.57 6.23 5.98
C MET A 1 20.57 5.41 6.79
N LEU A 2 19.44 5.99 7.17
CA LEU A 2 18.48 5.42 8.13
C LEU A 2 17.48 4.41 7.52
N GLY A 3 17.36 4.33 6.19
CA GLY A 3 16.32 3.55 5.51
C GLY A 3 16.39 2.03 5.69
N GLY A 4 17.53 1.48 6.13
CA GLY A 4 17.70 0.04 6.34
C GLY A 4 16.94 -0.54 7.53
N ASN A 5 16.38 0.30 8.41
CA ASN A 5 15.69 -0.13 9.63
C ASN A 5 14.23 0.35 9.70
N VAL A 6 13.65 0.73 8.55
CA VAL A 6 12.29 1.23 8.45
C VAL A 6 11.50 0.37 7.46
N THR A 7 10.29 -0.05 7.86
CA THR A 7 9.30 -0.63 6.95
C THR A 7 8.23 0.40 6.63
N GLY A 8 7.94 0.60 5.34
CA GLY A 8 6.81 1.41 4.90
C GLY A 8 5.50 0.62 4.96
N LEU A 9 4.42 1.21 5.46
CA LEU A 9 3.08 0.66 5.40
C LEU A 9 2.14 1.70 4.79
N ILE A 10 1.64 1.40 3.60
CA ILE A 10 0.77 2.26 2.82
C ILE A 10 -0.67 1.84 3.03
N PHE A 11 -1.51 2.77 3.48
CA PHE A 11 -2.95 2.61 3.45
C PHE A 11 -3.50 3.10 2.11
N THR A 12 -4.21 2.22 1.43
CA THR A 12 -5.03 2.56 0.27
C THR A 12 -6.49 2.46 0.64
N TYR A 13 -7.33 3.25 -0.02
CA TYR A 13 -8.76 3.27 0.22
C TYR A 13 -9.49 3.36 -1.11
N THR A 14 -10.67 2.76 -1.13
CA THR A 14 -11.57 2.80 -2.28
C THR A 14 -12.50 3.98 -2.14
N PHE A 15 -12.55 4.82 -3.17
CA PHE A 15 -13.45 5.95 -3.19
C PHE A 15 -14.84 5.48 -3.60
N GLY A 16 -15.84 5.63 -2.73
CA GLY A 16 -17.23 5.27 -3.01
C GLY A 16 -18.11 6.45 -3.44
N GLY A 17 -17.53 7.52 -3.99
CA GLY A 17 -18.28 8.71 -4.39
C GLY A 17 -18.84 8.58 -5.80
N GLY A 18 -20.17 8.67 -5.95
CA GLY A 18 -20.86 8.58 -7.24
C GLY A 18 -20.30 9.55 -8.29
N GLY A 19 -19.75 9.00 -9.37
CA GLY A 19 -19.13 9.69 -10.49
C GLY A 19 -18.39 8.71 -11.42
N MET A 20 -17.67 9.21 -12.44
CA MET A 20 -16.88 8.38 -13.39
C MET A 20 -15.75 7.57 -12.73
N ILE A 21 -15.53 7.78 -11.43
CA ILE A 21 -14.47 7.17 -10.63
C ILE A 21 -14.96 5.88 -9.93
N GLY A 22 -16.24 5.51 -10.06
CA GLY A 22 -16.79 4.21 -9.61
C GLY A 22 -16.33 3.78 -8.22
N GLU A 23 -16.26 2.47 -7.97
CA GLU A 23 -15.59 1.88 -6.81
C GLU A 23 -14.10 1.68 -7.10
N SER A 24 -13.37 2.72 -7.53
CA SER A 24 -11.94 2.58 -7.88
C SER A 24 -11.04 2.82 -6.66
N ASN A 25 -9.96 2.05 -6.57
CA ASN A 25 -8.92 2.26 -5.57
C ASN A 25 -8.14 3.56 -5.88
N ILE A 26 -7.99 4.45 -4.90
CA ILE A 26 -7.35 5.75 -5.11
C ILE A 26 -5.88 5.64 -5.50
N GLY A 27 -5.17 4.63 -4.97
CA GLY A 27 -3.78 4.38 -5.36
C GLY A 27 -3.66 4.02 -6.85
N ALA A 28 -4.72 3.44 -7.44
CA ALA A 28 -4.76 3.02 -8.83
C ALA A 28 -5.29 4.10 -9.79
N LEU A 29 -5.58 5.32 -9.30
CA LEU A 29 -6.02 6.41 -10.14
C LEU A 29 -4.88 6.95 -11.01
N PRO A 30 -5.14 7.21 -12.30
CA PRO A 30 -4.15 7.80 -13.18
C PRO A 30 -3.86 9.25 -12.77
N PHE A 31 -2.59 9.62 -12.78
CA PHE A 31 -2.08 10.95 -12.50
C PHE A 31 -0.97 11.31 -13.48
N GLY A 32 -1.00 12.51 -14.07
CA GLY A 32 0.08 12.95 -14.96
C GLY A 32 0.32 12.04 -16.17
N ALA A 33 -0.78 11.57 -16.79
CA ALA A 33 -0.82 10.66 -17.96
C ALA A 33 -0.39 9.21 -17.71
N LYS A 34 0.88 8.96 -17.36
CA LYS A 34 1.42 7.59 -17.26
C LYS A 34 1.44 7.06 -15.82
N TYR A 35 1.54 7.96 -14.84
CA TYR A 35 1.71 7.56 -13.46
C TYR A 35 0.37 7.26 -12.80
N LYS A 36 0.43 6.55 -11.69
CA LYS A 36 -0.66 6.44 -10.74
C LYS A 36 -0.30 7.13 -9.45
N VAL A 37 -1.32 7.49 -8.66
CA VAL A 37 -1.14 8.19 -7.39
C VAL A 37 -0.18 7.43 -6.46
N ILE A 38 -0.23 6.09 -6.43
CA ILE A 38 0.66 5.28 -5.59
C ILE A 38 2.15 5.39 -5.97
N ASP A 39 2.47 5.72 -7.22
CA ASP A 39 3.84 5.76 -7.72
C ASP A 39 4.67 6.81 -6.98
N PHE A 40 4.05 7.93 -6.59
CA PHE A 40 4.70 8.99 -5.82
C PHE A 40 5.08 8.49 -4.43
N THR A 41 4.16 7.80 -3.75
CA THR A 41 4.41 7.25 -2.40
C THR A 41 5.51 6.20 -2.46
N LEU A 42 5.47 5.29 -3.44
CA LEU A 42 6.49 4.25 -3.63
C LEU A 42 7.86 4.84 -3.97
N SER A 43 7.90 5.81 -4.89
CA SER A 43 9.14 6.48 -5.27
C SER A 43 9.75 7.24 -4.09
N ASN A 44 8.95 7.91 -3.27
CA ASN A 44 9.42 8.59 -2.07
C ASN A 44 10.02 7.61 -1.04
N MET A 45 9.38 6.45 -0.84
CA MET A 45 9.91 5.42 0.04
C MET A 45 11.26 4.87 -0.44
N VAL A 46 11.35 4.50 -1.72
CA VAL A 46 12.57 3.93 -2.30
C VAL A 46 13.70 4.96 -2.32
N ASN A 47 13.41 6.21 -2.68
CA ASN A 47 14.39 7.31 -2.64
C ASN A 47 14.86 7.62 -1.20
N SER A 48 14.04 7.32 -0.19
CA SER A 48 14.41 7.43 1.23
C SER A 48 15.18 6.21 1.76
N GLY A 49 15.43 5.21 0.90
CA GLY A 49 16.15 3.98 1.23
C GLY A 49 15.29 2.92 1.93
N ILE A 50 13.97 3.06 1.92
CA ILE A 50 13.03 2.06 2.44
C ILE A 50 12.90 0.94 1.40
N LYS A 51 13.33 -0.27 1.78
CA LYS A 51 13.36 -1.44 0.87
C LYS A 51 12.26 -2.47 1.13
N LYS A 52 11.49 -2.29 2.22
CA LYS A 52 10.37 -3.14 2.56
C LYS A 52 9.12 -2.28 2.67
N VAL A 53 8.12 -2.59 1.86
CA VAL A 53 6.88 -1.81 1.77
C VAL A 53 5.69 -2.77 1.81
N GLY A 54 4.79 -2.57 2.76
CA GLY A 54 3.49 -3.21 2.80
C GLY A 54 2.41 -2.28 2.28
N ILE A 55 1.48 -2.78 1.45
CA ILE A 55 0.30 -2.04 1.01
C ILE A 55 -0.91 -2.73 1.65
N ILE A 56 -1.63 -2.00 2.49
CA ILE A 56 -2.95 -2.41 3.00
C ILE A 56 -4.00 -1.97 1.99
N THR A 57 -4.75 -2.95 1.49
CA THR A 57 -5.78 -2.75 0.47
C THR A 57 -7.17 -3.05 1.01
N ASP A 58 -8.14 -2.24 0.60
CA ASP A 58 -9.58 -2.48 0.81
C ASP A 58 -10.21 -3.21 -0.39
N ASP A 59 -11.54 -3.31 -0.42
CA ASP A 59 -12.31 -3.88 -1.52
C ASP A 59 -11.95 -3.24 -2.88
N ASN A 60 -11.97 -4.05 -3.95
CA ASN A 60 -11.61 -3.67 -5.32
C ASN A 60 -10.17 -3.16 -5.54
N TYR A 61 -9.17 -3.88 -5.02
CA TYR A 61 -7.75 -3.59 -5.24
C TYR A 61 -7.15 -4.26 -6.49
N GLY A 62 -7.96 -4.88 -7.35
CA GLY A 62 -7.47 -5.58 -8.54
C GLY A 62 -6.66 -4.69 -9.48
N GLN A 63 -7.15 -3.47 -9.74
CA GLN A 63 -6.45 -2.47 -10.58
C GLN A 63 -5.13 -2.00 -9.96
N LEU A 64 -5.06 -1.98 -8.63
CA LEU A 64 -3.84 -1.63 -7.90
C LEU A 64 -2.83 -2.78 -7.99
N LEU A 65 -3.30 -4.02 -7.79
CA LEU A 65 -2.48 -5.22 -7.90
C LEU A 65 -1.89 -5.37 -9.30
N GLU A 66 -2.67 -5.13 -10.35
CA GLU A 66 -2.19 -5.19 -11.74
C GLU A 66 -1.11 -4.14 -12.02
N HIS A 67 -1.32 -2.90 -11.55
CA HIS A 67 -0.37 -1.82 -11.77
C HIS A 67 0.94 -2.03 -11.00
N VAL A 68 0.84 -2.34 -9.71
CA VAL A 68 2.02 -2.44 -8.85
C VAL A 68 2.75 -3.78 -9.05
N GLY A 69 2.00 -4.85 -9.37
CA GLY A 69 2.55 -6.15 -9.76
C GLY A 69 3.56 -6.71 -8.78
N SER A 70 4.77 -7.02 -9.27
CA SER A 70 5.89 -7.54 -8.50
C SER A 70 6.68 -6.47 -7.73
N GLY A 71 6.36 -5.18 -7.93
CA GLY A 71 7.15 -4.06 -7.39
C GLY A 71 8.54 -3.90 -8.04
N GLU A 72 8.81 -4.57 -9.16
CA GLU A 72 10.11 -4.55 -9.84
C GLU A 72 10.49 -3.15 -10.36
N GLU A 73 9.53 -2.34 -10.78
CA GLU A 73 9.75 -0.96 -11.24
C GLU A 73 10.40 -0.07 -10.17
N TRP A 74 10.19 -0.40 -8.89
CA TRP A 74 10.77 0.29 -7.74
C TRP A 74 11.91 -0.50 -7.09
N ASN A 75 12.40 -1.56 -7.74
CA ASN A 75 13.39 -2.49 -7.18
C ASN A 75 12.96 -3.11 -5.83
N LEU A 76 11.64 -3.33 -5.67
CA LEU A 76 11.01 -3.94 -4.49
C LEU A 76 10.66 -5.42 -4.73
N SER A 77 11.38 -6.11 -5.61
CA SER A 77 11.09 -7.51 -5.98
C SER A 77 11.86 -8.55 -5.15
N HIS A 78 12.66 -8.15 -4.14
CA HIS A 78 13.45 -9.10 -3.37
C HIS A 78 12.63 -9.87 -2.34
N LYS A 79 12.87 -11.19 -2.23
CA LYS A 79 12.14 -12.11 -1.34
C LYS A 79 12.11 -11.71 0.16
N ARG A 80 13.13 -10.99 0.64
CA ARG A 80 13.23 -10.55 2.05
C ARG A 80 12.91 -9.06 2.26
N GLN A 81 13.04 -8.25 1.21
CA GLN A 81 12.93 -6.80 1.22
C GLN A 81 12.25 -6.42 -0.08
N GLY A 82 10.94 -6.23 -0.02
CA GLY A 82 10.18 -5.98 -1.22
C GLY A 82 8.80 -5.46 -0.89
N LEU A 83 7.95 -5.54 -1.91
CA LEU A 83 6.58 -5.12 -1.84
C LEU A 83 5.68 -6.28 -1.40
N PHE A 84 4.84 -6.01 -0.41
CA PHE A 84 3.87 -6.97 0.12
C PHE A 84 2.48 -6.36 0.04
N ILE A 85 1.58 -6.99 -0.72
CA ILE A 85 0.17 -6.60 -0.76
C ILE A 85 -0.57 -7.39 0.32
N LEU A 86 -1.17 -6.66 1.25
CA LEU A 86 -1.96 -7.19 2.35
C LEU A 86 -3.43 -7.11 1.94
N PRO A 87 -4.05 -8.24 1.57
CA PRO A 87 -5.44 -8.24 1.14
C PRO A 87 -6.34 -7.77 2.29
N PRO A 88 -7.56 -7.29 1.98
CA PRO A 88 -8.54 -6.95 3.01
C PRO A 88 -8.86 -8.22 3.80
N TYR A 89 -8.28 -8.32 4.99
CA TYR A 89 -8.58 -9.39 5.91
C TYR A 89 -10.01 -9.12 6.43
N GLY A 90 -10.96 -9.99 6.12
CA GLY A 90 -12.33 -9.90 6.67
C GLY A 90 -13.37 -9.31 5.72
N SER A 91 -13.69 -10.04 4.64
CA SER A 91 -14.96 -9.90 3.91
C SER A 91 -16.11 -10.53 4.72
N GLY A 92 -16.40 -9.96 5.89
CA GLY A 92 -17.56 -10.31 6.71
C GLY A 92 -18.51 -9.12 6.75
N TYR A 93 -19.68 -9.28 6.13
CA TYR A 93 -20.81 -8.35 6.16
C TYR A 93 -20.95 -7.69 7.55
N ASN A 94 -20.86 -6.36 7.63
CA ASN A 94 -20.85 -5.50 8.84
C ASN A 94 -19.47 -5.21 9.46
N CYS A 95 -18.53 -4.73 8.65
CA CYS A 95 -17.26 -4.19 9.13
C CYS A 95 -17.16 -2.74 8.69
N GLU A 96 -17.29 -1.80 9.63
CA GLU A 96 -16.74 -0.47 9.42
C GLU A 96 -15.25 -0.64 9.09
N ASN A 97 -14.84 -0.34 7.85
CA ASN A 97 -13.45 -0.38 7.39
C ASN A 97 -12.66 0.74 8.08
N SER A 98 -12.38 0.55 9.37
CA SER A 98 -11.56 1.44 10.16
C SER A 98 -10.10 1.07 9.95
N ARG A 99 -9.25 2.08 9.67
CA ARG A 99 -7.79 1.92 9.54
C ARG A 99 -7.16 1.14 10.69
N ILE A 100 -7.70 1.28 11.90
CA ILE A 100 -7.24 0.57 13.10
C ILE A 100 -7.48 -0.94 12.97
N LYS A 101 -8.64 -1.34 12.43
CA LYS A 101 -8.97 -2.76 12.21
C LYS A 101 -8.07 -3.36 11.13
N SER A 102 -7.88 -2.66 10.02
CA SER A 102 -6.96 -3.11 8.95
C SER A 102 -5.53 -3.26 9.48
N LEU A 103 -5.08 -2.35 10.34
CA LEU A 103 -3.78 -2.44 11.02
C LEU A 103 -3.70 -3.64 11.99
N HIS A 104 -4.74 -3.86 12.78
CA HIS A 104 -4.81 -5.01 13.70
C HIS A 104 -4.72 -6.34 12.93
N MET A 105 -5.38 -6.43 11.77
CA MET A 105 -5.37 -7.63 10.94
C MET A 105 -4.04 -7.82 10.21
N ALA A 106 -3.37 -6.72 9.84
CA ALA A 106 -1.98 -6.74 9.41
C ALA A 106 -1.01 -7.15 10.54
N GLY A 107 -1.48 -7.37 11.78
CA GLY A 107 -0.64 -7.76 12.92
C GLY A 107 0.24 -9.00 12.67
N ASN A 108 -0.21 -9.97 11.88
CA ASN A 108 0.63 -11.12 11.51
C ASN A 108 1.79 -10.76 10.60
N PHE A 109 1.63 -9.74 9.76
CA PHE A 109 2.70 -9.17 8.96
C PHE A 109 3.64 -8.35 9.84
N LEU A 110 3.09 -7.49 10.71
CA LEU A 110 3.87 -6.66 11.64
C LEU A 110 4.77 -7.49 12.58
N LYS A 111 4.26 -8.62 13.09
CA LYS A 111 5.03 -9.55 13.93
C LYS A 111 6.21 -10.21 13.22
N LYS A 112 6.21 -10.26 11.88
CA LYS A 112 7.28 -10.84 11.05
C LYS A 112 8.32 -9.80 10.64
N LEU A 113 8.06 -8.51 10.89
CA LEU A 113 9.02 -7.46 10.59
C LEU A 113 10.22 -7.56 11.53
N GLN A 114 11.40 -7.28 10.98
CA GLN A 114 12.66 -7.26 11.72
C GLN A 114 13.14 -5.81 11.95
N GLU A 115 12.46 -4.86 11.33
CA GLU A 115 12.73 -3.43 11.36
C GLU A 115 12.22 -2.79 12.66
N GLU A 116 12.98 -1.83 13.16
CA GLU A 116 12.72 -1.11 14.42
C GLU A 116 11.59 -0.07 14.27
N TYR A 117 11.46 0.50 13.08
CA TYR A 117 10.48 1.56 12.80
C TYR A 117 9.50 1.16 11.69
N ILE A 118 8.25 1.58 11.87
CA ILE A 118 7.19 1.45 10.87
C ILE A 118 6.75 2.86 10.47
N LEU A 119 6.85 3.16 9.19
CA LEU A 119 6.33 4.40 8.59
C LEU A 119 4.92 4.15 8.07
N LEU A 120 3.92 4.71 8.75
CA LEU A 120 2.53 4.68 8.30
C LEU A 120 2.25 5.88 7.38
N VAL A 121 1.76 5.62 6.18
CA VAL A 121 1.39 6.67 5.22
C VAL A 121 0.10 6.33 4.48
N ASN A 122 -0.61 7.37 4.06
CA ASN A 122 -1.72 7.24 3.12
C ASN A 122 -1.19 7.48 1.70
N CYS A 123 -1.74 6.79 0.71
CA CYS A 123 -1.33 6.98 -0.69
C CYS A 123 -1.90 8.24 -1.35
N CYS A 124 -2.85 8.96 -0.72
CA CYS A 124 -3.63 10.02 -1.37
C CYS A 124 -2.94 11.38 -1.51
N THR A 125 -1.69 11.49 -1.10
CA THR A 125 -0.94 12.74 -1.15
C THR A 125 0.12 12.63 -2.24
N VAL A 126 0.05 13.53 -3.23
CA VAL A 126 1.04 13.69 -4.31
C VAL A 126 1.93 14.90 -4.04
#